data_AF-A0A967LC60-F1
#
_entry.id   AF-A0A967LC60-F1
#
_cell.length_a   1.000
_cell.length_b   1.000
_cell.length_c   1.000
_cell.angle_alpha   90.00
_cell.angle_beta   90.00
_cell.angle_gamma   90.00
#
_symmetry.space_group_name_H-M   'P 1'
#
loop_
_entity.id
_entity.type
_entity.pdbx_description
1 polymer ?
#
loop_
_entity_poly.entity_id
_entity_poly.type
_entity_poly.pdbx_seq_one_letter_code
_entity_poly.pdbx_strand_id
1 'polypeptide(L)'
;VSEQDPAEMKRRFGGADGSPVWARLYEIGTNRPVFGDRDGKVHYDVKEISEERRRGYAWYVRTPRRLLDGSYPAWRKRAGK
;
A
#
# COMPACT_ATOMS: atom_id res chain seq x y z
N VAL A 1 -0.55 -15.14 16.25
CA VAL A 1 -1.27 -14.48 15.14
C VAL A 1 -1.56 -13.06 15.59
N SER A 2 -1.31 -12.06 14.74
CA SER A 2 -1.42 -10.62 15.03
C SER A 2 -0.16 -9.96 15.59
N GLU A 3 0.83 -9.77 14.71
CA GLU A 3 1.73 -8.62 14.83
C GLU A 3 1.53 -7.75 13.59
N GLN A 4 0.49 -6.93 13.67
CA GLN A 4 0.40 -5.69 12.91
C GLN A 4 0.95 -4.58 13.80
N ASP A 5 2.24 -4.63 14.15
CA ASP A 5 2.89 -3.49 14.79
C ASP A 5 2.87 -2.31 13.79
N PRO A 6 2.16 -1.21 14.08
CA PRO A 6 2.11 -0.05 13.19
C PRO A 6 3.50 0.54 12.95
N ALA A 7 4.44 0.38 13.88
CA ALA A 7 5.83 0.83 13.72
C ALA A 7 6.63 -0.06 12.76
N GLU A 8 6.36 -1.37 12.72
CA GLU A 8 6.96 -2.26 11.71
C GLU A 8 6.37 -2.01 10.33
N MET A 9 5.06 -1.81 10.20
CA MET A 9 4.44 -1.38 8.94
C MET A 9 5.00 -0.04 8.45
N LYS A 10 5.21 0.93 9.35
CA LYS A 10 5.85 2.20 9.01
C LYS A 10 7.32 2.05 8.61
N ARG A 11 8.05 1.07 9.15
CA ARG A 11 9.43 0.73 8.73
C ARG A 11 9.47 -0.02 7.40
N ARG A 12 8.51 -0.91 7.13
CA ARG A 12 8.43 -1.73 5.91
C ARG A 12 7.84 -0.97 4.71
N PHE A 13 6.94 -0.02 4.98
CA PHE A 13 6.17 0.74 4.00
C PHE A 13 6.32 2.27 4.16
N GLY A 14 7.31 2.73 4.91
CA GLY A 14 7.78 4.11 4.81
C GLY A 14 8.75 4.21 3.63
N GLY A 15 8.58 5.20 2.77
CA GLY A 15 9.64 5.58 1.83
C GLY A 15 10.96 5.82 2.58
N ALA A 16 12.09 5.80 1.88
CA ALA A 16 13.40 6.02 2.49
C ALA A 16 13.50 7.33 3.32
N ASP A 17 12.60 8.27 3.06
CA ASP A 17 12.42 9.58 3.72
C ASP A 17 11.33 9.58 4.82
N GLY A 18 10.78 8.42 5.18
CA GLY A 18 9.67 8.29 6.14
C GLY A 18 8.31 8.72 5.59
N SER A 19 8.21 9.01 4.29
CA SER A 19 6.93 9.32 3.65
C SER A 19 6.04 8.07 3.60
N PRO A 20 4.72 8.19 3.85
CA PRO A 20 3.84 7.03 3.81
C PRO A 20 3.78 6.44 2.38
N VAL A 21 3.91 5.12 2.26
CA VAL A 21 3.56 4.40 1.03
C VAL A 21 2.39 3.46 1.30
N TRP A 22 1.65 3.16 0.23
CA TRP A 22 0.50 2.26 0.26
C TRP A 22 0.77 1.09 -0.67
N ALA A 23 0.31 -0.10 -0.29
CA ALA A 23 0.25 -1.22 -1.20
C ALA A 23 -0.78 -0.94 -2.30
N ARG A 24 -0.53 -1.50 -3.49
CA ARG A 24 -1.45 -1.38 -4.62
C ARG A 24 -2.75 -2.15 -4.37
N LEU A 25 -2.64 -3.30 -3.70
CA LEU A 25 -3.74 -4.24 -3.46
C LEU A 25 -3.78 -4.64 -1.98
N TYR A 26 -4.99 -4.86 -1.49
CA TYR A 26 -5.26 -5.27 -0.12
C TYR A 26 -6.30 -6.40 -0.12
N GLU A 27 -6.14 -7.35 0.80
CA GLU A 27 -7.13 -8.38 1.08
C GLU A 27 -8.37 -7.77 1.75
N ILE A 28 -9.55 -8.14 1.25
CA ILE A 28 -10.84 -7.68 1.78
C ILE A 28 -11.07 -8.30 3.17
N GLY A 29 -11.51 -7.48 4.11
CA GLY A 29 -11.81 -7.90 5.49
C GLY A 29 -10.62 -7.74 6.44
N THR A 30 -9.39 -7.96 6.00
CA THR A 30 -8.18 -7.80 6.82
C THR A 30 -7.43 -6.50 6.55
N ASN A 31 -7.66 -5.88 5.39
CA ASN A 31 -6.88 -4.75 4.88
C ASN A 31 -5.37 -5.02 4.91
N ARG A 32 -4.97 -6.29 4.72
CA ARG A 32 -3.56 -6.69 4.63
C ARG A 32 -3.05 -6.50 3.20
N PRO A 33 -1.83 -5.95 2.99
CA PRO A 33 -1.20 -5.93 1.68
C PRO A 33 -1.09 -7.32 1.07
N VAL A 34 -1.36 -7.41 -0.23
CA VAL A 34 -1.22 -8.65 -1.01
C VAL A 34 -0.46 -8.41 -2.30
N PHE A 35 0.25 -9.46 -2.75
CA PHE A 35 1.05 -9.48 -3.96
C PHE A 35 0.62 -10.67 -4.83
N GLY A 36 0.87 -10.59 -6.14
CA GLY A 36 0.51 -11.65 -7.07
C GLY A 36 1.60 -11.90 -8.09
N ASP A 37 1.69 -13.14 -8.56
CA ASP A 37 2.64 -13.54 -9.59
C ASP A 37 1.94 -14.14 -10.82
N ARG A 38 2.71 -14.56 -11.82
CA ARG A 38 2.25 -15.25 -13.03
C ARG A 38 1.64 -16.63 -12.75
N ASP A 39 1.90 -17.19 -11.57
CA ASP A 39 1.32 -18.47 -11.13
C ASP A 39 -0.14 -18.34 -10.67
N GLY A 40 -0.68 -17.11 -10.62
CA GLY A 40 -2.06 -16.83 -10.22
C GLY A 40 -2.31 -16.92 -8.72
N LYS A 41 -1.27 -17.03 -7.88
CA LYS A 41 -1.41 -17.11 -6.43
C LYS A 41 -1.30 -15.76 -5.76
N VAL A 42 -1.88 -15.68 -4.57
CA VAL A 42 -1.73 -14.55 -3.66
C VAL A 42 -0.58 -14.80 -2.71
N HIS A 43 0.30 -13.80 -2.60
CA HIS A 43 1.47 -13.77 -1.75
C HIS A 43 1.34 -12.63 -0.74
N TYR A 44 2.04 -12.76 0.39
CA TYR A 44 1.97 -11.76 1.47
C TYR A 44 3.31 -11.10 1.77
N ASP A 45 4.39 -11.55 1.11
CA ASP A 45 5.65 -10.82 1.04
C ASP A 45 6.04 -10.62 -0.43
N VAL A 46 6.43 -9.39 -0.79
CA VAL A 46 6.90 -9.06 -2.14
C VAL A 46 8.15 -9.86 -2.53
N LYS A 47 8.89 -10.42 -1.57
CA LYS A 47 10.04 -11.30 -1.84
C LYS A 47 9.62 -12.67 -2.40
N GLU A 48 8.37 -13.07 -2.21
CA GLU A 48 7.82 -14.37 -2.66
C GLU A 48 7.47 -14.37 -4.15
N ILE A 49 7.31 -13.20 -4.76
CA ILE A 49 7.00 -13.07 -6.20
C ILE A 49 8.28 -12.95 -7.04
N SER A 50 8.18 -13.34 -8.30
CA SER A 50 9.24 -13.35 -9.31
C SER A 50 9.89 -11.99 -9.50
N GLU A 51 11.17 -11.99 -9.89
CA GLU A 51 11.90 -10.74 -10.12
C GLU A 51 11.28 -9.89 -11.23
N GLU A 52 10.75 -10.52 -12.29
CA GLU A 52 9.95 -9.85 -13.32
C GLU A 52 8.83 -9.03 -12.68
N ARG A 53 8.02 -9.65 -11.81
CA ARG A 53 6.88 -8.97 -11.19
C ARG A 53 7.30 -7.97 -10.13
N ARG A 54 8.36 -8.23 -9.37
CA ARG A 54 8.90 -7.27 -8.38
C ARG A 54 9.33 -5.97 -9.03
N ARG A 55 9.97 -6.03 -10.20
CA ARG A 55 10.55 -4.87 -10.88
C ARG A 55 9.61 -4.26 -11.92
N GLY A 56 8.80 -5.07 -12.58
CA GLY A 56 7.93 -4.67 -13.68
C GLY A 56 6.56 -4.13 -13.26
N TYR A 57 6.21 -4.21 -11.97
CA TYR A 57 4.93 -3.72 -11.47
C TYR A 57 5.11 -2.91 -10.17
N ALA A 58 4.43 -1.76 -10.11
CA ALA A 58 4.46 -0.89 -8.94
C ALA A 58 3.53 -1.41 -7.83
N TRP A 59 4.05 -2.32 -7.00
CA TRP A 59 3.35 -2.88 -5.84
C TRP A 59 3.11 -1.88 -4.71
N TYR A 60 3.92 -0.84 -4.64
CA TYR A 60 3.76 0.27 -3.70
C TYR A 60 3.63 1.59 -4.43
N VAL A 61 2.76 2.45 -3.94
CA VAL A 61 2.47 3.77 -4.52
C VAL A 61 2.43 4.85 -3.45
N ARG A 62 2.71 6.09 -3.89
CA ARG A 62 2.58 7.32 -3.06
C ARG A 62 1.42 8.21 -3.50
N THR A 63 0.75 7.87 -4.59
CA THR A 63 -0.32 8.69 -5.19
C THR A 63 -1.49 9.03 -4.25
N PRO A 64 -1.87 8.20 -3.24
CA PRO A 64 -2.89 8.58 -2.28
C PRO A 64 -2.56 9.85 -1.48
N ARG A 65 -1.28 10.21 -1.33
CA ARG A 65 -0.86 11.41 -0.60
C ARG A 65 -1.51 12.68 -1.15
N ARG A 66 -1.56 12.84 -2.47
CA ARG A 66 -2.18 14.02 -3.12
C ARG A 66 -3.68 14.12 -2.84
N LEU A 67 -4.37 12.98 -2.77
CA LEU A 67 -5.78 12.92 -2.41
C LEU A 67 -5.99 13.41 -0.98
N LEU A 68 -5.19 12.90 -0.03
CA LEU A 68 -5.29 13.24 1.39
C LEU A 68 -4.94 14.71 1.67
N ASP A 69 -3.89 15.23 1.06
CA ASP A 69 -3.38 16.57 1.35
C ASP A 69 -4.20 17.68 0.69
N GLY A 70 -4.76 17.44 -0.49
CA GLY A 70 -5.41 18.49 -1.30
C GLY A 70 -6.87 18.21 -1.60
N SER A 71 -7.13 17.17 -2.39
CA SER A 71 -8.46 16.92 -2.98
C SER A 71 -9.52 16.64 -1.92
N TYR A 72 -9.20 15.85 -0.89
CA TYR A 72 -10.15 15.48 0.15
C TYR A 72 -10.55 16.65 1.06
N PRO A 73 -9.62 17.46 1.62
CA PRO A 73 -9.97 18.68 2.35
C PRO A 73 -10.79 19.67 1.52
N ALA A 74 -10.43 19.87 0.25
CA ALA A 74 -11.16 20.75 -0.64
C ALA A 74 -12.59 20.26 -0.92
N TRP A 75 -12.76 18.95 -1.12
CA TRP A 75 -14.07 18.33 -1.27
C TRP A 75 -14.92 18.50 0.00
N ARG A 76 -14.36 18.19 1.17
CA ARG A 76 -15.07 18.29 2.46
C ARG A 76 -15.58 19.71 2.73
N LYS A 77 -14.76 20.73 2.43
CA LYS A 77 -15.15 22.15 2.55
C LYS A 77 -16.31 22.53 1.63
N ARG A 78 -16.37 21.98 0.41
CA ARG A 78 -17.46 22.24 -0.55
C ARG A 78 -18.73 21.46 -0.24
N ALA A 79 -18.58 20.23 0.26
CA ALA A 79 -19.69 19.29 0.40
C ALA A 79 -20.48 19.42 1.70
N GLY A 80 -20.04 20.26 2.65
CA GLY A 80 -20.83 20.60 3.85
C GLY A 80 -21.22 19.40 4.73
N LYS A 81 -20.38 18.37 4.80
CA LYS A 81 -20.47 17.33 5.83
C LYS A 81 -19.41 17.56 6.90
#